data_AF-A0A8J6C273-F1
#
_entry.id   AF-A0A8J6C273-F1
#
_cell.length_a   1.000
_cell.length_b   1.000
_cell.length_c   1.000
_cell.angle_alpha   90.00
_cell.angle_beta   90.00
_cell.angle_gamma   90.00
#
_symmetry.space_group_name_H-M   'P 1'
#
loop_
_entity.id
_entity.type
_entity.pdbx_description
1 polymer ?
#
loop_
_entity_poly.entity_id
_entity_poly.type
_entity_poly.pdbx_seq_one_letter_code
_entity_poly.pdbx_strand_id
1 'polypeptide(L)' 'SAIPVLDNPVSNKMHAIITMFRAQRPRYMKLLIVKQDDKLEMFFKHLLVEDKNLNGGASYVDFLCHMHKEIRQLLS' A
#
# COMPACT_ATOMS: atom_id res chain seq x y z
N SER A 1 -4.07 4.27 17.95
CA SER A 1 -5.35 3.55 17.95
C SER A 1 -5.09 2.06 17.81
N ALA A 2 -5.67 1.23 18.67
CA ALA A 2 -5.59 -0.23 18.56
C ALA A 2 -6.94 -0.77 18.05
N ILE A 3 -6.93 -1.89 17.33
CA ILE A 3 -8.17 -2.59 16.95
C ILE A 3 -8.74 -3.23 18.24
N PRO A 4 -10.04 -3.04 18.54
CA PRO A 4 -10.65 -3.66 19.71
C PRO A 4 -10.63 -5.18 19.61
N VAL A 5 -10.45 -5.85 20.75
CA VAL A 5 -10.61 -7.30 20.86
C VAL A 5 -12.07 -7.56 21.20
N LEU A 6 -12.79 -8.20 20.30
CA LEU A 6 -14.20 -8.53 20.45
C LEU A 6 -14.37 -10.03 20.27
N ASP A 7 -15.24 -10.64 21.07
CA ASP A 7 -15.53 -12.07 20.95
C ASP A 7 -16.51 -12.32 19.80
N ASN A 8 -16.01 -12.21 18.57
CA ASN A 8 -16.75 -12.55 17.37
C ASN A 8 -15.82 -13.04 16.25
N PRO A 9 -16.34 -13.78 15.26
CA PRO A 9 -15.52 -14.38 14.21
C PRO A 9 -14.69 -13.37 13.39
N VAL A 10 -15.20 -12.15 13.17
CA VAL A 10 -14.53 -11.13 12.35
C VAL A 10 -13.32 -10.57 13.08
N SER A 11 -13.48 -10.15 14.34
CA SER A 11 -12.36 -9.64 15.15
C SER A 11 -11.28 -10.71 15.30
N ASN A 12 -11.67 -11.95 15.64
CA ASN A 12 -10.73 -13.07 15.79
C ASN A 12 -9.93 -13.34 14.50
N LYS A 13 -10.59 -13.36 13.34
CA LYS A 13 -9.92 -13.56 12.04
C LYS A 13 -8.98 -12.39 11.70
N MET A 14 -9.39 -11.16 11.96
CA MET A 14 -8.58 -9.97 11.68
C MET A 14 -7.28 -9.97 12.50
N HIS A 15 -7.38 -10.25 13.81
CA HIS A 15 -6.20 -10.37 14.68
C HIS A 15 -5.28 -11.52 14.26
N ALA A 16 -5.84 -12.66 13.84
CA ALA A 16 -5.04 -13.79 13.33
C ALA A 16 -4.24 -13.41 12.07
N ILE A 17 -4.86 -12.72 11.11
CA ILE A 17 -4.18 -12.24 9.89
C ILE A 17 -3.05 -11.25 10.24
N ILE A 18 -3.29 -10.30 11.14
CA ILE A 18 -2.27 -9.33 11.57
C ILE A 18 -1.08 -10.03 12.23
N THR A 19 -1.34 -10.99 13.12
CA THR A 19 -0.29 -11.78 13.77
C THR A 19 0.50 -12.60 12.77
N MET A 20 -0.17 -13.25 11.81
CA MET A 20 0.48 -14.00 10.74
C MET A 20 1.46 -13.13 9.94
N PHE A 21 1.03 -11.94 9.51
CA PHE A 21 1.90 -11.02 8.78
C PHE A 21 3.09 -10.52 9.60
N ARG A 22 2.88 -10.26 10.90
CA ARG A 22 3.96 -9.83 11.80
C ARG A 22 4.98 -10.94 12.05
N ALA A 23 4.55 -12.19 12.18
CA ALA A 23 5.44 -13.33 12.37
C ALA A 23 6.39 -13.57 11.18
N GLN A 24 5.99 -13.15 9.97
CA GLN A 24 6.79 -13.27 8.76
C GLN A 24 7.83 -12.16 8.58
N ARG A 25 7.90 -11.18 9.50
CA ARG A 25 8.78 -10.01 9.36
C ARG A 25 9.74 -9.90 10.56
N PRO A 26 11.01 -9.51 10.32
CA PRO A 26 12.00 -9.40 11.39
C PRO A 26 11.80 -8.17 12.29
N ARG A 27 10.95 -7.22 11.88
CA ARG A 27 10.62 -6.00 12.63
C ARG A 27 9.12 -5.90 12.84
N TYR A 28 8.73 -5.39 14.01
CA TYR A 28 7.33 -5.21 14.35
C TYR A 28 6.68 -4.16 13.43
N MET A 29 5.67 -4.59 12.66
CA MET A 29 4.90 -3.69 11.81
C MET A 29 3.84 -2.95 12.61
N LYS A 30 3.98 -1.62 12.70
CA LYS A 30 2.99 -0.72 13.29
C LYS A 30 1.70 -0.78 12.48
N LEU A 31 0.59 -1.03 13.16
CA LEU A 31 -0.73 -1.00 12.55
C LEU A 31 -1.23 0.45 12.46
N LEU A 32 -1.71 0.84 11.29
CA LEU A 32 -2.36 2.13 11.05
C LEU A 32 -3.79 1.87 10.57
N ILE A 33 -4.76 2.53 11.21
CA ILE A 33 -6.15 2.53 10.75
C ILE A 33 -6.33 3.80 9.94
N VAL A 34 -6.78 3.64 8.70
CA VAL A 34 -6.98 4.73 7.74
C VAL A 34 -8.46 4.71 7.36
N LYS A 35 -9.14 5.85 7.52
CA LYS A 35 -10.51 6.03 7.07
C LYS A 35 -10.50 6.73 5.72
N GLN A 36 -11.41 6.38 4.84
CA GLN A 36 -11.63 7.12 3.60
C GLN A 36 -12.00 8.59 3.91
N ASP A 37 -11.50 9.50 3.09
CA ASP A 37 -11.59 10.95 3.17
C ASP A 37 -10.94 11.56 4.43
N ASP A 38 -10.01 10.84 5.06
CA ASP A 38 -9.22 11.34 6.18
C ASP A 38 -7.81 11.82 5.77
N LYS A 39 -7.11 12.48 6.70
CA LYS A 39 -5.76 12.99 6.46
C LYS A 39 -4.71 11.89 6.28
N LEU A 40 -4.93 10.71 6.85
CA LEU A 40 -4.01 9.57 6.75
C LEU A 40 -4.12 8.87 5.40
N GLU A 41 -5.25 9.02 4.70
CA GLU A 41 -5.42 8.49 3.34
C GLU A 41 -4.35 9.00 2.38
N MET A 42 -3.95 10.27 2.51
CA MET A 42 -2.85 10.82 1.69
C MET A 42 -1.55 10.04 1.90
N PHE A 43 -1.21 9.67 3.13
CA PHE A 43 -0.04 8.84 3.42
C PHE A 43 -0.22 7.40 2.92
N PHE A 44 -1.42 6.84 3.06
CA PHE A 44 -1.74 5.50 2.56
C PHE A 44 -1.59 5.41 1.03
N LYS A 45 -2.01 6.44 0.28
CA LYS A 45 -1.86 6.53 -1.18
C LYS A 45 -0.41 6.43 -1.65
N HIS A 46 0.57 6.84 -0.84
CA HIS A 46 1.99 6.66 -1.19
C HIS A 46 2.43 5.19 -1.18
N LEU A 47 1.67 4.29 -0.54
CA LEU A 47 1.92 2.84 -0.57
C LEU A 47 1.27 2.15 -1.78
N LEU A 48 0.40 2.85 -2.52
CA LEU A 48 -0.24 2.38 -3.74
C LEU A 48 0.65 2.70 -4.95
N VAL A 49 1.76 1.97 -5.06
CA VAL A 49 2.89 2.33 -5.95
C VAL A 49 2.60 2.26 -7.45
N GLU A 50 1.52 1.60 -7.85
CA GLU A 50 1.11 1.54 -9.26
C GLU A 50 0.32 2.78 -9.70
N ASP A 51 -0.30 3.48 -8.75
CA ASP A 51 -1.08 4.68 -9.01
C ASP A 51 -0.19 5.89 -9.32
N LYS A 52 -0.80 6.91 -9.92
CA LYS A 52 -0.13 8.19 -10.12
C LYS A 52 0.08 8.88 -8.79
N ASN A 53 1.34 9.13 -8.43
CA ASN A 53 1.67 9.76 -7.16
C ASN A 53 1.22 11.24 -7.16
N LEU A 54 0.66 11.71 -6.04
CA LEU A 54 0.25 13.10 -5.82
C LEU A 54 1.41 14.09 -5.99
N ASN A 55 2.65 13.63 -5.81
CA ASN A 55 3.86 14.44 -5.98
C ASN A 55 4.37 14.48 -7.44
N GLY A 56 3.54 14.09 -8.41
CA GLY A 56 3.88 14.12 -9.83
C GLY A 56 4.67 12.91 -10.33
N GLY A 57 4.76 11.85 -9.54
CA GLY A 57 5.34 10.57 -9.97
C GLY A 57 4.49 9.89 -11.04
N ALA A 58 5.16 9.20 -11.98
CA ALA A 58 4.50 8.42 -13.02
C ALA A 58 3.75 7.23 -12.40
N SER A 59 2.57 6.91 -12.94
CA SER A 59 1.92 5.63 -12.67
C SER A 59 2.71 4.47 -13.30
N TYR A 60 2.37 3.24 -12.95
CA TYR A 60 2.93 2.05 -13.60
C TYR A 60 2.74 2.08 -15.13
N VAL A 61 1.56 2.49 -15.61
CA VAL A 61 1.25 2.55 -17.05
C VAL A 61 2.03 3.68 -17.74
N ASP A 62 2.14 4.85 -17.11
CA ASP A 62 2.96 5.97 -17.62
C ASP A 62 4.43 5.54 -17.76
N PHE A 63 4.95 4.84 -16.74
CA PHE A 63 6.32 4.35 -16.73
C PHE A 63 6.57 3.32 -17.84
N LEU A 64 5.66 2.36 -18.05
CA LEU A 64 5.76 1.41 -19.17
C LEU A 64 5.74 2.11 -20.53
N CYS A 65 4.88 3.11 -20.70
CA CYS A 65 4.82 3.90 -21.93
C CYS A 65 6.12 4.67 -22.17
N HIS A 66 6.69 5.26 -21.13
CA HIS A 66 8.00 5.91 -21.18
C HIS A 66 9.11 4.92 -21.55
N MET A 67 9.23 3.79 -20.85
CA MET A 67 10.17 2.70 -21.14
C MET A 67 10.09 2.25 -22.60
N HIS A 68 8.87 2.03 -23.12
CA HIS A 68 8.67 1.63 -24.51
C HIS A 68 9.18 2.70 -25.51
N LYS A 69 8.98 3.98 -25.22
CA LYS A 69 9.51 5.08 -26.06
C LYS A 69 11.03 5.13 -26.04
N GLU A 70 11.65 5.00 -24.86
CA GLU A 70 13.11 4.98 -24.71
C GLU A 70 13.73 3.79 -25.46
N ILE A 71 13.14 2.60 -25.34
CA ILE A 71 13.60 1.41 -26.08
C ILE A 71 13.53 1.66 -27.59
N ARG A 72 12.43 2.23 -28.10
CA ARG A 72 12.30 2.56 -29.53
C ARG A 72 13.35 3.56 -29.98
N GLN A 73 13.62 4.60 -29.19
CA GLN A 73 14.62 5.62 -29.51
C GLN A 73 16.05 5.07 -29.56
N LEU A 74 16.38 4.06 -28.75
CA LEU A 74 17.69 3.41 -28.78
C LEU A 74 17.87 2.45 -29.96
N LEU A 75 16.78 1.89 -30.48
CA LEU A 75 16.78 0.89 -31.54
C LEU A 75 16.47 1.47 -32.94
N SER A 76 16.06 2.73 -33.03
CA SER A 76 15.77 3.46 -34.28
C SER A 76 16.85 4.49 -34.55
#